data_AF-L0AFZ4-F1
#
_entry.id   AF-L0AFZ4-F1
#
_cell.length_a   1.000
_cell.length_b   1.000
_cell.length_c   1.000
_cell.angle_alpha   90.00
_cell.angle_beta   90.00
_cell.angle_gamma   90.00
#
_symmetry.space_group_name_H-M   'P 1'
#
loop_
_entity.id
_entity.type
_entity.pdbx_description
1 polymer ?
#
loop_
_entity_poly.entity_id
_entity_poly.type
_entity_poly.pdbx_seq_one_letter_code
_entity_poly.pdbx_strand_id
1 'polypeptide(L)'
;MTGTGERIAELWPEFVADAGDGVIWATKAMTTFGYDNLEMYDDYLLTVYTPNYFAKDDVDRVREHLRDEYGITHELYYKPDIYTSKGIVAESAPEFGLSVPARYVG
;
A
#
# COMPACT_ATOMS: atom_id res chain seq x y z
N MET A 1 -1.73 -2.99 -0.30
CA MET A 1 -2.09 -4.42 -0.42
C MET A 1 -2.17 -4.81 -1.88
N THR A 2 -1.98 -6.09 -2.18
CA THR A 2 -2.20 -6.71 -3.50
C THR A 2 -3.44 -7.60 -3.47
N GLY A 3 -4.03 -7.90 -4.63
CA GLY A 3 -5.14 -8.83 -4.75
C GLY A 3 -5.70 -8.92 -6.17
N THR A 4 -6.82 -9.63 -6.32
CA THR A 4 -7.55 -9.69 -7.59
C THR A 4 -8.25 -8.36 -7.88
N GLY A 5 -8.51 -8.07 -9.16
CA GLY A 5 -9.29 -6.89 -9.56
C GLY A 5 -10.68 -6.84 -8.92
N GLU A 6 -11.34 -8.00 -8.78
CA GLU A 6 -12.64 -8.11 -8.09
C GLU A 6 -12.54 -7.70 -6.61
N ARG A 7 -11.53 -8.20 -5.89
CA ARG A 7 -11.32 -7.84 -4.47
C ARG A 7 -10.98 -6.38 -4.29
N ILE A 8 -10.16 -5.81 -5.18
CA ILE A 8 -9.85 -4.37 -5.14
C ILE A 8 -11.10 -3.54 -5.43
N ALA A 9 -11.94 -3.95 -6.38
CA ALA A 9 -13.20 -3.27 -6.69
C ALA A 9 -14.21 -3.35 -5.52
N GLU A 10 -14.26 -4.48 -4.81
CA GLU A 10 -15.10 -4.66 -3.61
C GLU A 10 -14.66 -3.72 -2.47
N LEU A 11 -13.36 -3.61 -2.21
CA LEU A 11 -12.81 -2.78 -1.13
C LEU A 11 -12.78 -1.28 -1.44
N TRP A 12 -12.78 -0.92 -2.72
CA TRP A 12 -12.57 0.46 -3.13
C TRP A 12 -13.60 1.46 -2.54
N PRO A 13 -14.92 1.20 -2.57
CA PRO A 13 -15.90 2.10 -1.96
C PRO A 13 -15.67 2.33 -0.47
N GLU A 14 -15.28 1.27 0.25
CA GLU A 14 -15.02 1.33 1.70
C GLU A 14 -13.80 2.21 2.01
N PHE A 15 -12.71 2.04 1.27
CA PHE A 15 -11.50 2.87 1.47
C PHE A 15 -11.74 4.34 1.08
N VAL A 16 -12.62 4.59 0.11
CA VAL A 16 -13.03 5.96 -0.23
C VAL A 16 -13.86 6.57 0.90
N ALA A 17 -14.76 5.79 1.51
CA ALA A 17 -15.52 6.23 2.67
C ALA A 17 -14.60 6.54 3.86
N ASP A 18 -13.68 5.64 4.19
CA ASP A 18 -12.66 5.86 5.23
C ASP A 18 -11.84 7.13 5.01
N ALA A 19 -11.48 7.42 3.76
CA ALA A 19 -10.76 8.64 3.41
C ALA A 19 -11.65 9.89 3.56
N GLY A 20 -12.94 9.78 3.24
CA GLY A 20 -13.93 10.83 3.46
C GLY A 20 -14.18 11.13 4.94
N ASP A 21 -14.17 10.09 5.78
CA ASP A 21 -14.38 10.16 7.23
C ASP A 21 -13.10 10.50 8.02
N GLY A 22 -11.95 10.58 7.32
CA GLY A 22 -10.66 10.91 7.93
C GLY A 22 -10.03 9.76 8.72
N VAL A 23 -10.52 8.53 8.55
CA VAL A 23 -9.94 7.31 9.12
C VAL A 23 -8.58 7.05 8.49
N ILE A 24 -8.47 7.18 7.17
CA ILE A 24 -7.22 7.17 6.41
C ILE A 24 -7.04 8.51 5.67
N TRP A 25 -5.82 8.84 5.28
CA TRP A 25 -5.55 10.14 4.63
C TRP A 25 -5.85 10.15 3.14
N ALA A 26 -5.47 9.08 2.44
CA ALA A 26 -5.76 8.93 1.02
C ALA A 26 -5.58 7.47 0.61
N THR A 27 -6.29 7.09 -0.45
CA THR A 27 -6.19 5.78 -1.08
C THR A 27 -6.08 5.90 -2.59
N LYS A 28 -5.44 4.94 -3.24
CA LYS A 28 -5.50 4.75 -4.70
C LYS A 28 -5.59 3.28 -5.06
N ALA A 29 -6.51 2.96 -5.95
CA ALA A 29 -6.64 1.65 -6.58
C ALA A 29 -6.00 1.64 -7.96
N MET A 30 -5.35 0.53 -8.30
CA MET A 30 -4.90 0.23 -9.65
C MET A 30 -6.12 0.00 -10.56
N THR A 31 -6.09 0.58 -11.75
CA THR A 31 -7.08 0.33 -12.80
C THR A 31 -6.68 -0.90 -13.62
N THR A 32 -7.62 -1.52 -14.33
CA THR A 32 -7.32 -2.59 -15.30
C THR A 32 -6.30 -2.14 -16.34
N PHE A 33 -6.40 -0.91 -16.83
CA PHE A 33 -5.39 -0.34 -17.72
C PHE A 33 -4.00 -0.31 -17.08
N GLY A 34 -3.90 0.08 -15.81
CA GLY A 34 -2.65 0.08 -15.07
C GLY A 34 -2.07 -1.32 -14.91
N TYR A 35 -2.90 -2.30 -14.57
CA TYR A 35 -2.50 -3.71 -14.46
C TYR A 35 -1.96 -4.25 -15.80
N ASP A 36 -2.67 -4.01 -16.90
CA ASP A 36 -2.29 -4.52 -18.23
C ASP A 36 -1.02 -3.87 -18.82
N ASN A 37 -0.62 -2.69 -18.34
CA ASN A 37 0.47 -1.90 -18.93
C ASN A 37 1.68 -1.70 -18.00
N LEU A 38 1.59 -2.06 -16.72
CA LEU A 38 2.68 -1.95 -15.78
C LEU A 38 3.23 -3.35 -15.48
N GLU A 39 4.23 -3.77 -16.27
CA GLU A 39 4.89 -5.09 -16.19
C GLU A 39 5.54 -5.40 -14.82
N MET A 40 5.59 -4.43 -13.91
CA MET A 40 6.19 -4.55 -12.59
C MET A 40 5.25 -5.12 -11.51
N TYR A 41 4.00 -5.43 -11.85
CA TYR A 41 3.01 -5.93 -10.89
C TYR A 41 2.31 -7.19 -11.41
N ASP A 42 2.35 -8.25 -10.61
CA ASP A 42 1.64 -9.51 -10.88
C ASP A 42 0.20 -9.52 -10.34
N ASP A 43 -0.17 -8.51 -9.53
CA ASP A 43 -1.45 -8.37 -8.85
C ASP A 43 -1.99 -6.93 -8.95
N TYR A 44 -3.30 -6.74 -8.75
CA TYR A 44 -3.88 -5.40 -8.58
C TYR A 44 -3.44 -4.80 -7.25
N LEU A 45 -3.15 -3.50 -7.25
CA LEU A 45 -2.75 -2.76 -6.06
C LEU A 45 -3.87 -1.90 -5.49
N LEU A 46 -3.95 -1.87 -4.17
CA LEU A 46 -4.66 -0.86 -3.40
C LEU A 46 -3.70 -0.25 -2.37
N THR A 47 -3.48 1.05 -2.47
CA THR A 47 -2.49 1.79 -1.69
C THR A 47 -3.17 2.74 -0.72
N VAL A 48 -2.65 2.82 0.51
CA VAL A 48 -3.07 3.81 1.51
C VAL A 48 -1.88 4.68 1.85
N TYR A 49 -2.09 5.99 1.89
CA TYR A 49 -1.06 6.97 2.19
C TYR A 49 -1.19 7.45 3.64
N THR A 50 -0.05 7.79 4.22
CA THR A 50 0.08 8.45 5.52
C THR A 50 0.99 9.67 5.36
N PRO A 51 0.84 10.71 6.18
CA PRO A 51 1.53 11.98 5.97
C PRO A 51 3.03 11.92 6.26
N ASN A 52 3.47 11.02 7.16
CA ASN A 52 4.85 10.98 7.62
C ASN A 52 5.35 9.56 7.84
N TYR A 53 6.32 9.13 7.03
CA TYR A 53 6.92 7.81 7.12
C TYR A 53 7.78 7.55 8.37
N PHE A 54 8.06 8.58 9.17
CA PHE A 54 8.66 8.42 10.50
C PHE A 54 7.61 8.15 11.60
N ALA A 55 6.35 8.51 11.38
CA ALA A 55 5.27 8.31 12.35
C ALA A 55 4.76 6.86 12.29
N LYS A 56 5.47 5.94 12.96
CA LYS A 56 5.11 4.52 12.97
C LYS A 56 3.70 4.29 13.53
N ASP A 57 3.29 5.06 14.54
CA ASP A 57 1.96 4.93 15.15
C ASP A 57 0.83 5.16 14.13
N ASP A 58 1.02 6.07 13.17
CA ASP A 58 0.05 6.27 12.08
C ASP A 58 -0.03 5.04 11.16
N VAL A 59 1.12 4.41 10.89
CA VAL A 59 1.20 3.19 10.08
C VAL A 59 0.53 2.03 10.79
N ASP A 60 0.79 1.88 12.08
CA ASP A 60 0.21 0.81 12.90
C ASP A 60 -1.31 0.98 13.03
N ARG A 61 -1.78 2.20 13.31
CA ARG A 61 -3.22 2.53 13.35
C ARG A 61 -3.93 2.17 12.06
N VAL A 62 -3.35 2.54 10.91
CA VAL A 62 -3.92 2.18 9.60
C VAL A 62 -3.93 0.66 9.41
N ARG A 63 -2.84 -0.04 9.75
CA ARG A 63 -2.78 -1.50 9.61
C ARG A 63 -3.79 -2.24 10.48
N GLU A 64 -3.97 -1.80 11.71
CA GLU A 64 -4.95 -2.34 12.65
C GLU A 64 -6.36 -2.17 12.10
N HIS A 65 -6.73 -0.95 11.69
CA HIS A 65 -8.02 -0.67 11.04
C HIS A 65 -8.27 -1.57 9.82
N LEU A 66 -7.29 -1.69 8.93
CA LEU A 66 -7.39 -2.52 7.72
C LEU A 66 -7.58 -4.01 8.04
N ARG A 67 -7.03 -4.49 9.17
CA ARG A 67 -7.21 -5.87 9.62
C ARG A 67 -8.57 -6.09 10.25
N ASP A 68 -8.96 -5.19 11.14
CA ASP A 68 -10.14 -5.35 11.96
C ASP A 68 -11.42 -5.18 11.13
N GLU A 69 -11.46 -4.18 10.25
CA GLU A 69 -12.67 -3.89 9.46
C GLU A 69 -12.75 -4.71 8.16
N TYR A 70 -11.61 -4.97 7.50
CA TYR A 70 -11.60 -5.58 6.17
C TYR A 70 -10.97 -6.98 6.11
N GLY A 71 -10.53 -7.51 7.25
CA GLY A 71 -9.94 -8.85 7.33
C GLY A 71 -8.64 -8.99 6.54
N ILE A 72 -7.87 -7.91 6.36
CA ILE A 72 -6.63 -7.95 5.58
C ILE A 72 -5.52 -8.65 6.39
N THR A 73 -5.37 -9.96 6.18
CA THR A 73 -4.42 -10.80 6.91
C THR A 73 -3.05 -10.94 6.25
N HIS A 74 -2.92 -10.51 4.99
CA HIS A 74 -1.67 -10.62 4.24
C HIS A 74 -0.70 -9.51 4.65
N GLU A 75 0.59 -9.76 4.42
CA GLU A 75 1.65 -8.81 4.78
C GLU A 75 1.49 -7.48 4.04
N LEU A 76 1.57 -6.36 4.77
CA LEU A 76 1.46 -5.03 4.20
C LEU A 76 2.83 -4.36 4.13
N TYR A 77 3.22 -3.95 2.93
CA TYR A 77 4.47 -3.23 2.72
C TYR A 77 4.24 -1.72 2.81
N TYR A 78 4.94 -1.08 3.75
CA TYR A 78 4.95 0.38 3.86
C TYR A 78 6.21 0.93 3.18
N LYS A 79 6.02 1.49 1.99
CA LYS A 79 7.10 2.07 1.17
C LYS A 79 7.04 3.61 1.22
N PRO A 80 8.04 4.28 1.83
CA PRO A 80 8.14 5.74 1.77
C PRO A 80 8.29 6.25 0.34
N ASP A 81 7.68 7.39 0.00
CA ASP A 81 7.77 7.98 -1.34
C ASP A 81 9.22 8.25 -1.79
N ILE A 82 10.12 8.56 -0.86
CA ILE A 82 11.55 8.76 -1.15
C ILE A 82 12.21 7.50 -1.74
N TYR A 83 11.70 6.30 -1.43
CA TYR A 83 12.19 5.05 -2.05
C TYR A 83 11.76 4.99 -3.50
N THR A 84 10.50 5.32 -3.79
CA THR A 84 9.97 5.39 -5.15
C THR A 84 10.70 6.45 -5.97
N SER A 85 10.91 7.65 -5.45
CA SER A 85 11.60 8.73 -6.17
C SER A 85 13.07 8.43 -6.45
N LYS A 86 13.69 7.55 -5.66
CA LYS A 86 15.07 7.09 -5.85
C LYS A 86 15.18 5.81 -6.70
N GLY A 87 14.06 5.27 -7.20
CA GLY A 87 14.07 4.02 -7.96
C GLY A 87 14.46 2.80 -7.12
N ILE A 88 14.23 2.83 -5.81
CA ILE A 88 14.50 1.69 -4.94
C ILE A 88 13.40 0.65 -5.14
N VAL A 89 13.78 -0.46 -5.74
CA VAL A 89 12.95 -1.63 -6.08
C VAL A 89 13.54 -2.87 -5.41
N ALA A 90 12.93 -4.04 -5.59
CA ALA A 90 13.38 -5.26 -4.90
C ALA A 90 14.83 -5.61 -5.26
N GLU A 91 15.20 -5.42 -6.52
CA GLU A 91 16.51 -5.73 -7.08
C GLU A 91 17.59 -4.79 -6.55
N SER A 92 17.26 -3.51 -6.33
CA SER A 92 18.20 -2.48 -5.88
C SER A 92 18.20 -2.27 -4.36
N ALA A 93 17.21 -2.79 -3.62
CA ALA A 93 17.11 -2.64 -2.17
C ALA A 93 18.41 -2.99 -1.39
N PRO A 94 19.13 -4.09 -1.72
CA PRO A 94 20.38 -4.43 -1.03
C PRO A 94 21.47 -3.36 -1.15
N GLU A 95 21.52 -2.61 -2.25
CA GLU A 95 22.48 -1.52 -2.47
C GLU A 95 22.29 -0.37 -1.49
N PHE A 96 21.07 -0.24 -0.95
CA PHE A 96 20.70 0.74 0.07
C PHE A 96 20.70 0.18 1.49
N GLY A 97 21.20 -1.06 1.68
CA GLY A 97 21.20 -1.74 2.98
C GLY A 97 19.81 -2.17 3.44
N LEU A 98 18.87 -2.33 2.50
CA LEU A 98 17.50 -2.78 2.77
C LEU A 98 17.31 -4.22 2.30
N SER A 99 16.61 -5.03 3.07
CA SER A 99 16.23 -6.39 2.64
C SER A 99 15.07 -6.39 1.63
N VAL A 100 14.18 -5.40 1.73
CA VAL A 100 13.03 -5.17 0.85
C VAL A 100 12.84 -3.67 0.63
N PRO A 101 12.19 -3.22 -0.45
CA PRO A 101 11.98 -1.79 -0.73
C PRO A 101 10.83 -1.20 0.11
N ALA A 102 10.77 -1.54 1.40
CA ALA A 102 9.79 -1.07 2.37
C ALA A 102 10.48 -0.73 3.70
N ARG A 103 10.01 0.32 4.36
CA ARG A 103 10.51 0.73 5.67
C ARG A 103 9.90 -0.09 6.79
N TYR A 104 8.59 -0.32 6.70
CA TYR A 104 7.89 -1.20 7.62
C TYR A 104 7.28 -2.34 6.84
N VAL A 105 7.51 -3.55 7.32
CA VAL A 105 6.89 -4.78 6.86
C VAL A 105 6.04 -5.28 8.02
N GLY A 106 4.86 -5.83 7.74
CA GLY A 106 4.01 -6.33 8.81
C GLY A 106 2.59 -6.56 8.41
#